data_AF-A0A7J9WBV2-F1
#
_entry.id   AF-A0A7J9WBV2-F1
#
_cell.length_a   1.000
_cell.length_b   1.000
_cell.length_c   1.000
_cell.angle_alpha   90.00
_cell.angle_beta   90.00
_cell.angle_gamma   90.00
#
_symmetry.space_group_name_H-M   'P 1'
#
loop_
_entity.id
_entity.type
_entity.pdbx_description
1 polymer ?
#
loop_
_entity_poly.entity_id
_entity_poly.type
_entity_poly.pdbx_seq_one_letter_code
_entity_poly.pdbx_strand_id
1 'polypeptide(L)' 'MALTRIRGQRNGKTLETDAVHVMHLKDGKATESWVMSKDQAATDAFWS' A
#
# COMPACT_ATOMS: atom_id res chain seq x y z
N MET A 1 -4.22 3.65 12.27
CA MET A 1 -3.96 4.05 10.87
C MET A 1 -2.60 4.73 10.81
N ALA A 2 -1.90 4.64 9.68
CA ALA A 2 -0.63 5.32 9.47
C ALA A 2 -0.51 5.85 8.03
N LEU A 3 0.14 7.01 7.87
CA LEU A 3 0.62 7.46 6.57
C LEU A 3 1.90 6.71 6.23
N THR A 4 1.95 6.12 5.04
CA THR A 4 3.07 5.31 4.56
C THR A 4 3.56 5.81 3.22
N ARG A 5 4.87 5.70 2.98
CA ARG A 5 5.48 5.89 1.67
C ARG A 5 5.80 4.52 1.10
N ILE A 6 5.16 4.14 0.01
CA ILE A 6 5.38 2.88 -0.68
C ILE A 6 6.33 3.12 -1.84
N ARG A 7 7.39 2.32 -1.94
CA ARG A 7 8.34 2.30 -3.06
C ARG A 7 8.52 0.87 -3.54
N GLY A 8 8.56 0.67 -4.86
CA GLY A 8 8.73 -0.66 -5.45
C GLY A 8 9.26 -0.62 -6.87
N GLN A 9 9.94 -1.69 -7.27
CA GLN A 9 10.41 -1.93 -8.63
C GLN A 9 9.98 -3.33 -9.06
N ARG A 10 9.41 -3.47 -10.26
CA ARG A 10 8.93 -4.75 -10.80
C ARG A 10 8.90 -4.72 -12.32
N ASN A 11 9.53 -5.70 -12.99
CA ASN A 11 9.51 -5.83 -14.46
C ASN A 11 9.86 -4.52 -15.20
N GLY A 12 10.84 -3.76 -14.70
CA GLY A 12 11.21 -2.45 -15.25
C GLY A 12 10.25 -1.29 -14.92
N LYS A 13 9.11 -1.56 -14.26
CA LYS A 13 8.20 -0.54 -13.71
C LYS A 13 8.71 -0.07 -12.33
N THR A 14 8.50 1.20 -12.02
CA THR A 14 8.76 1.80 -10.71
C THR A 14 7.48 2.40 -10.16
N LEU A 15 7.24 2.19 -8.87
CA LEU A 15 6.15 2.83 -8.12
C LEU A 15 6.74 3.59 -6.94
N GLU A 16 6.31 4.84 -6.77
CA GLU A 16 6.52 5.60 -5.54
C GLU A 16 5.26 6.41 -5.24
N THR A 17 4.57 6.08 -4.14
CA THR A 17 3.28 6.68 -3.78
C THR A 17 3.08 6.77 -2.27
N ASP A 18 2.27 7.74 -1.84
CA ASP A 18 1.80 7.78 -0.46
C ASP A 18 0.56 6.89 -0.33
N ALA A 19 0.39 6.25 0.83
CA ALA A 19 -0.79 5.46 1.12
C ALA A 19 -1.18 5.55 2.59
N VAL A 20 -2.46 5.41 2.88
CA VAL A 20 -2.94 5.16 4.25
C VAL A 20 -3.03 3.65 4.46
N HIS A 21 -2.37 3.16 5.51
CA HIS A 21 -2.51 1.78 5.98
C HIS A 21 -3.41 1.74 7.21
N VAL A 22 -4.54 1.04 7.08
CA VAL A 22 -5.47 0.75 8.17
C VAL A 22 -5.31 -0.71 8.55
N MET A 23 -5.10 -0.96 9.85
CA MET A 23 -4.99 -2.31 10.40
C MET A 23 -5.97 -2.45 11.56
N HIS A 24 -6.68 -3.57 11.58
CA HIS A 24 -7.40 -4.03 12.76
C HIS A 24 -6.50 -5.02 13.51
N LEU A 25 -6.25 -4.76 14.79
CA LEU A 25 -5.39 -5.59 15.63
C LEU A 25 -6.21 -6.30 16.72
N LYS A 26 -5.94 -7.59 16.92
CA LYS A 26 -6.45 -8.39 18.04
C LYS A 26 -5.32 -9.23 18.62
N ASP A 27 -5.17 -9.21 19.95
CA ASP A 27 -4.13 -9.94 20.67
C ASP A 27 -2.70 -9.66 20.13
N GLY A 28 -2.46 -8.39 19.77
CA GLY A 28 -1.17 -7.92 19.23
C GLY A 28 -0.90 -8.32 17.78
N LYS A 29 -1.85 -8.94 17.08
CA LYS A 29 -1.70 -9.39 15.69
C LYS A 29 -2.70 -8.69 14.77
N ALA A 30 -2.31 -8.47 13.52
CA ALA A 30 -3.22 -7.96 12.50
C ALA A 30 -4.22 -9.04 12.11
N THR A 31 -5.51 -8.72 12.20
CA THR A 31 -6.60 -9.59 11.72
C THR A 31 -7.09 -9.17 10.35
N GLU A 32 -7.06 -7.86 10.06
CA GLU A 32 -7.46 -7.27 8.79
C GLU A 32 -6.54 -6.10 8.43
N SER A 33 -6.36 -5.85 7.13
CA SER A 33 -5.47 -4.82 6.62
C SER A 33 -6.02 -4.24 5.32
N TRP A 34 -6.05 -2.91 5.22
CA TRP A 34 -6.43 -2.17 4.02
C TRP A 34 -5.38 -1.11 3.71
N VAL A 35 -4.96 -1.05 2.45
CA VAL A 35 -4.04 -0.03 1.93
C VAL A 35 -4.78 0.81 0.91
N MET A 36 -4.84 2.11 1.15
CA MET A 36 -5.48 3.07 0.28
C MET A 36 -4.37 3.92 -0.35
N SER A 37 -4.01 3.62 -1.59
CA SER A 37 -3.02 4.38 -2.34
C SER A 37 -3.57 5.76 -2.72
N LYS A 38 -2.74 6.79 -2.60
CA LYS A 38 -3.05 8.14 -3.06
C LYS A 38 -3.28 8.19 -4.57
N ASP A 39 -2.56 7.37 -5.32
CA ASP A 39 -2.76 7.14 -6.76
C ASP A 39 -3.05 5.65 -7.00
N GLN A 40 -4.34 5.31 -7.03
CA GLN A 40 -4.78 3.94 -7.27
C GLN A 40 -4.47 3.50 -8.71
N ALA A 41 -4.61 4.39 -9.70
CA ALA A 41 -4.34 4.05 -11.10
C ALA A 41 -2.86 3.72 -11.34
N ALA A 42 -1.93 4.48 -10.76
CA ALA A 42 -0.50 4.15 -10.81
C ALA A 42 -0.17 2.84 -10.09
N THR A 43 -0.86 2.56 -8.98
CA THR A 43 -0.73 1.29 -8.26
C THR A 43 -1.20 0.12 -9.14
N ASP A 44 -2.36 0.23 -9.78
CA ASP A 44 -2.91 -0.79 -10.67
C ASP A 44 -2.02 -1.01 -11.90
N ALA A 45 -1.52 0.08 -12.51
CA ALA A 45 -0.58 0.02 -13.62
C ALA A 45 0.74 -0.67 -13.23
N PHE A 46 1.25 -0.44 -12.02
CA PHE A 46 2.42 -1.14 -11.49
C PHE A 46 2.17 -2.65 -11.31
N TRP A 47 0.97 -3.05 -10.91
CA TRP A 47 0.64 -4.46 -10.65
C TRP A 47 0.19 -5.27 -11.86
N SER A 48 -0.23 -4.62 -12.95
CA SER A 48 -0.53 -5.27 -14.24
C SER A 48 0.66 -6.01 -14.87
#